data_AF-A0A376MG08-F1
#
_entry.id   AF-A0A376MG08-F1
#
_cell.length_a   1.000
_cell.length_b   1.000
_cell.length_c   1.000
_cell.angle_alpha   90.00
_cell.angle_beta   90.00
_cell.angle_gamma   90.00
#
_symmetry.space_group_name_H-M   'P 1'
#
loop_
_entity.id
_entity.type
_entity.pdbx_description
1 polymer ?
#
loop_
_entity_poly.entity_id
_entity_poly.type
_entity_poly.pdbx_seq_one_letter_code
_entity_poly.pdbx_strand_id
1 'polypeptide(L)' 'MTVRISGVLKDGTGKPVPGCTIELKARRTTETVIVTTVAQGQPGETGSYSF' A
#
# COMPACT_ATOMS: atom_id res chain seq x y z
N MET A 1 -4.60 -16.22 -9.84
CA MET A 1 -5.15 -15.77 -8.54
C MET A 1 -4.77 -14.32 -8.34
N THR A 2 -5.72 -13.46 -8.02
CA THR A 2 -5.46 -12.05 -7.70
C THR A 2 -5.35 -11.91 -6.20
N VAL A 3 -4.22 -11.37 -5.71
CA VAL A 3 -4.02 -11.11 -4.28
C VAL A 3 -4.45 -9.68 -3.99
N ARG A 4 -5.38 -9.50 -3.05
CA ARG A 4 -5.82 -8.19 -2.57
C ARG A 4 -4.95 -7.75 -1.40
N ILE A 5 -4.47 -6.50 -1.42
CA ILE A 5 -3.68 -5.92 -0.32
C ILE A 5 -4.49 -4.81 0.32
N SER A 6 -4.82 -4.94 1.60
CA SER A 6 -5.63 -3.96 2.34
C SER A 6 -5.18 -3.81 3.78
N GLY A 7 -5.44 -2.64 4.37
CA GLY A 7 -5.11 -2.37 5.77
C GLY A 7 -5.57 -0.99 6.25
N VAL A 8 -5.13 -0.62 7.45
CA VAL A 8 -5.37 0.69 8.06
C VAL A 8 -4.04 1.32 8.49
N LEU A 9 -3.76 2.53 8.03
CA LEU A 9 -2.59 3.31 8.44
C LEU A 9 -2.93 4.15 9.68
N LYS A 10 -2.12 3.99 10.73
CA LYS A 10 -2.28 4.69 12.02
C LYS A 10 -0.95 5.28 12.49
N ASP A 11 -1.02 6.34 13.29
CA ASP A 11 0.14 6.93 13.96
C ASP A 11 0.52 6.18 15.26
N GLY A 12 1.56 6.66 15.96
CA GLY A 12 2.02 6.08 17.23
C GLY A 12 1.03 6.16 18.38
N THR A 13 -0.07 6.92 18.23
CA THR A 13 -1.16 7.03 19.20
C THR A 13 -2.40 6.21 18.79
N GLY A 14 -2.35 5.54 17.64
CA GLY A 14 -3.44 4.73 17.11
C GLY A 14 -4.47 5.51 16.29
N LYS A 15 -4.23 6.81 16.02
CA LYS A 15 -5.14 7.64 15.20
C LYS A 15 -4.91 7.38 13.70
N PRO A 16 -5.97 7.35 12.87
CA PRO A 16 -5.82 7.23 11.43
C PRO A 16 -4.99 8.34 10.80
N VAL A 17 -4.21 7.98 9.76
CA VAL A 17 -3.40 8.92 8.98
C VAL A 17 -3.96 9.01 7.56
N PRO A 18 -4.85 9.99 7.28
CA PRO A 18 -5.37 10.25 5.94
C PRO A 18 -4.41 11.12 5.11
N GLY A 19 -4.60 11.15 3.79
CA GLY A 19 -3.93 12.11 2.89
C GLY A 19 -2.46 11.80 2.56
N CYS A 20 -1.94 10.65 3.00
CA CYS A 20 -0.62 10.15 2.58
C CYS A 20 -0.73 9.32 1.29
N THR A 21 0.39 9.10 0.61
CA THR A 21 0.46 8.18 -0.53
C THR A 21 1.05 6.84 -0.07
N ILE A 22 0.30 5.76 -0.27
CA ILE A 22 0.82 4.39 -0.15
C ILE A 22 1.27 3.93 -1.53
N GLU A 23 2.54 3.59 -1.64
CA GLU A 23 3.13 3.02 -2.85
C GLU A 23 3.51 1.56 -2.60
N LEU A 24 2.90 0.64 -3.34
CA LEU A 24 3.26 -0.77 -3.31
C LEU A 24 4.28 -1.08 -4.40
N LYS A 25 5.49 -1.46 -3.98
CA LYS A 25 6.57 -1.92 -4.86
C LYS A 25 6.70 -3.42 -4.73
N ALA A 26 6.43 -4.14 -5.81
CA ALA A 26 6.67 -5.57 -5.88
C ALA A 26 7.95 -5.84 -6.67
N ARG A 27 8.77 -6.75 -6.16
CA ARG A 27 9.96 -7.24 -6.84
C ARG A 27 9.72 -8.70 -7.21
N ARG A 28 9.66 -9.02 -8.51
CA ARG A 28 9.72 -10.44 -8.94
C ARG A 28 11.15 -10.95 -8.73
N THR A 29 11.29 -12.11 -8.10
CA THR A 29 12.59 -12.79 -7.84
C THR A 29 13.07 -13.64 -9.04
N THR A 30 12.41 -13.56 -10.19
CA THR A 30 12.85 -14.20 -11.44
C THR A 30 13.91 -13.34 -12.14
N GLU A 31 14.80 -13.96 -12.93
CA GLU A 31 16.11 -13.46 -13.44
C GLU A 31 16.22 -11.99 -13.89
N THR A 32 15.14 -11.32 -14.26
CA THR A 32 15.10 -9.88 -14.52
C THR A 32 14.37 -9.16 -13.40
N VAL A 33 15.14 -8.67 -12.43
CA VAL A 33 14.63 -7.85 -11.33
C VAL A 33 14.35 -6.43 -11.83
N ILE A 34 13.08 -6.15 -12.14
CA ILE A 34 12.59 -4.78 -12.34
C ILE A 34 11.66 -4.47 -11.17
N VAL A 35 12.07 -3.55 -10.28
CA VAL A 35 11.17 -3.00 -9.26
C VAL A 35 10.09 -2.22 -10.01
N THR A 36 8.86 -2.71 -9.96
CA THR A 36 7.71 -2.06 -10.61
C THR A 36 6.75 -1.62 -9.52
N THR A 37 6.30 -0.36 -9.58
CA THR A 37 5.20 0.12 -8.76
C THR A 37 3.92 -0.54 -9.27
N VAL A 38 3.35 -1.43 -8.46
CA VAL A 38 2.19 -2.24 -8.86
C VAL A 38 0.86 -1.60 -8.48
N ALA A 39 0.86 -0.73 -7.48
CA ALA A 39 -0.31 0.04 -7.08
C ALA A 39 0.10 1.29 -6.28
N GLN A 40 -0.72 2.33 -6.41
CA GLN A 40 -0.58 3.60 -5.70
C GLN A 40 -1.97 4.06 -5.28
N GLY A 41 -2.10 4.56 -4.05
CA GLY A 41 -3.39 5.03 -3.55
C GLY A 41 -3.24 5.72 -2.20
N GLN A 42 -4.27 6.47 -1.83
CA GLN A 42 -4.27 7.25 -0.60
C GLN A 42 -5.23 6.61 0.41
N PRO A 43 -4.86 6.52 1.69
CA PRO A 43 -5.78 6.11 2.75
C PRO A 43 -6.98 7.05 2.81
N GLY A 44 -8.18 6.48 2.98
CA GLY A 44 -9.39 7.24 3.27
C GLY A 44 -9.36 7.92 4.65
N GLU A 45 -10.43 8.62 5.02
CA GLU A 45 -10.51 9.37 6.30
C GLU A 45 -10.27 8.50 7.54
N THR A 46 -10.60 7.21 7.46
CA THR A 46 -10.36 6.21 8.52
C THR A 46 -8.96 5.57 8.45
N GLY A 47 -8.10 6.03 7.54
CA GLY A 47 -6.77 5.45 7.28
C GLY A 47 -6.82 4.16 6.48
N SER A 48 -8.01 3.75 5.99
CA SER A 48 -8.20 2.49 5.28
C SER A 48 -7.72 2.57 3.83
N TYR A 49 -7.08 1.50 3.35
CA TYR A 49 -6.64 1.35 1.95
C TYR A 49 -6.90 -0.07 1.44
N SER A 50 -7.04 -0.21 0.11
CA SER A 50 -7.25 -1.49 -0.57
C SER A 50 -6.76 -1.40 -2.01
N PHE A 51 -6.00 -2.39 -2.45
CA PHE A 51 -5.45 -2.56 -3.80
C PHE A 51 -5.79 -3.95 -4.34
#